data_AF-A0A7C6XE59-F1
#
_entry.id   AF-A0A7C6XE59-F1
#
_cell.length_a   1.000
_cell.length_b   1.000
_cell.length_c   1.000
_cell.angle_alpha   90.00
_cell.angle_beta   90.00
_cell.angle_gamma   90.00
#
_symmetry.space_group_name_H-M   'P 1'
#
loop_
_entity.id
_entity.type
_entity.pdbx_description
1 polymer ?
#
loop_
_entity_poly.entity_id
_entity_poly.type
_entity_poly.pdbx_seq_one_letter_code
_entity_poly.pdbx_strand_id
1 'polypeptide(L)'
;MLSVHQKGRSAFTLIELLVVIAIIAILAAILFPVFARARENARKSSCQSNLKQLAMGILQYAQDYDERFPYANRTGIPLSSPPPGGFWYQEGGSGS
;
A
#
# COMPACT_ATOMS: atom_id res chain seq x y z
N MET A 1 -65.57 10.96 21.51
CA MET A 1 -64.15 10.65 21.79
C MET A 1 -63.57 9.95 20.57
N LEU A 2 -62.74 10.65 19.78
CA LEU A 2 -61.57 10.13 19.06
C LEU A 2 -60.96 11.33 18.30
N SER A 3 -59.95 11.93 18.93
CA SER A 3 -59.18 13.04 18.39
C SER A 3 -58.20 12.51 17.34
N VAL A 4 -58.40 12.86 16.08
CA VAL A 4 -57.47 12.59 14.99
C VAL A 4 -56.33 13.61 15.08
N HIS A 5 -55.20 13.18 15.63
CA HIS A 5 -53.95 13.93 15.50
C HIS A 5 -53.45 13.82 14.06
N GLN A 6 -53.74 14.83 13.23
CA GLN A 6 -53.06 15.00 11.95
C GLN A 6 -51.58 15.35 12.22
N LYS A 7 -50.71 14.34 12.23
CA LYS A 7 -49.27 14.57 12.03
C LYS A 7 -49.09 15.06 10.60
N GLY A 8 -48.71 16.33 10.45
CA GLY A 8 -48.27 16.89 9.17
C GLY A 8 -47.15 16.04 8.60
N ARG A 9 -47.44 15.26 7.55
CA ARG A 9 -46.42 14.51 6.82
C ARG A 9 -45.68 15.55 5.97
N SER A 10 -44.45 15.91 6.34
CA SER A 10 -43.58 16.67 5.44
C SER A 10 -43.27 15.77 4.25
N ALA A 11 -43.92 16.02 3.12
CA ALA A 11 -43.51 15.41 1.87
C ALA A 11 -42.16 16.01 1.49
N PHE A 12 -41.10 15.19 1.52
CA PHE A 12 -39.79 15.59 0.99
C PHE A 12 -39.98 15.93 -0.48
N THR A 13 -39.53 17.12 -0.88
CA THR A 13 -39.59 17.48 -2.29
C THR A 13 -38.56 16.65 -3.05
N LEU A 14 -38.91 16.13 -4.23
CA LEU A 14 -37.97 15.32 -5.04
C LEU A 14 -36.64 16.06 -5.31
N ILE A 15 -36.69 17.39 -5.36
CA ILE A 15 -35.52 18.26 -5.54
C ILE A 15 -34.56 18.23 -4.35
N GLU A 16 -35.06 18.15 -3.10
CA GLU A 16 -34.20 18.01 -1.91
C GLU A 16 -33.38 16.73 -1.96
N LEU A 17 -34.01 15.60 -2.32
CA LEU A 17 -33.27 14.33 -2.44
C LEU A 17 -32.32 14.34 -3.64
N LEU A 18 -32.73 14.96 -4.75
CA LEU A 18 -31.92 15.03 -5.98
C LEU A 18 -30.64 15.84 -5.78
N VAL A 19 -30.71 16.97 -5.07
CA VAL A 19 -29.52 17.80 -4.83
C VAL A 19 -28.51 17.07 -3.92
N VAL A 20 -28.99 16.31 -2.95
CA VAL A 20 -28.14 15.57 -2.01
C VAL A 20 -27.35 14.49 -2.73
N ILE A 21 -28.01 13.67 -3.56
CA ILE A 21 -27.31 12.64 -4.32
C ILE A 21 -26.33 13.25 -5.34
N ALA A 22 -26.66 14.42 -5.91
CA ALA A 22 -25.76 15.11 -6.83
C ALA A 22 -24.46 15.55 -6.12
N ILE A 23 -24.57 16.11 -4.92
CA ILE A 23 -23.39 16.50 -4.12
C ILE A 23 -22.58 15.26 -3.71
N ILE A 24 -23.23 14.18 -3.25
CA ILE A 24 -22.55 12.93 -2.90
C ILE A 24 -21.81 12.34 -4.10
N ALA A 25 -22.41 12.35 -5.30
CA ALA A 25 -21.79 11.84 -6.51
C ALA A 25 -20.51 12.61 -6.88
N ILE A 26 -20.53 13.94 -6.77
CA ILE A 26 -19.35 14.79 -7.02
C ILE A 26 -18.23 14.46 -6.01
N LEU A 27 -18.57 14.38 -4.71
CA LEU A 27 -17.60 14.06 -3.67
C LEU A 27 -17.01 12.65 -3.85
N ALA A 28 -17.85 11.66 -4.14
CA ALA A 28 -17.43 10.27 -4.35
C ALA A 28 -16.54 10.13 -5.60
N ALA A 29 -16.82 10.87 -6.67
CA ALA A 29 -16.02 10.86 -7.90
C ALA A 29 -14.57 11.31 -7.66
N ILE A 30 -14.34 12.24 -6.73
CA ILE A 30 -12.99 12.69 -6.35
C ILE A 30 -12.38 11.77 -5.29
N LEU A 31 -13.19 11.30 -4.34
CA LEU A 31 -12.70 10.51 -3.22
C LEU A 31 -12.23 9.11 -3.64
N PHE A 32 -12.92 8.45 -4.56
CA PHE A 32 -12.57 7.10 -5.02
C PHE A 32 -11.15 7.01 -5.63
N PRO A 33 -10.76 7.84 -6.62
CA PRO A 33 -9.41 7.78 -7.18
C PRO A 33 -8.32 8.18 -6.18
N VAL A 34 -8.59 9.18 -5.34
CA VAL A 34 -7.63 9.64 -4.33
C VAL A 34 -7.41 8.59 -3.24
N PHE A 35 -8.46 7.90 -2.80
CA PHE A 35 -8.40 6.87 -1.77
C PHE A 35 -7.52 5.68 -2.18
N ALA A 36 -7.61 5.24 -3.44
CA ALA A 36 -6.77 4.16 -3.97
C ALA A 36 -5.28 4.53 -3.88
N ARG A 37 -4.91 5.75 -4.30
CA ARG A 37 -3.53 6.25 -4.23
C ARG A 37 -3.05 6.43 -2.79
N ALA A 38 -3.90 6.95 -1.92
CA ALA A 38 -3.58 7.14 -0.51
C ALA A 38 -3.28 5.79 0.19
N ARG A 39 -4.07 4.75 -0.10
CA ARG A 39 -3.85 3.40 0.45
C ARG A 39 -2.53 2.79 -0.04
N GLU A 40 -2.20 2.95 -1.31
CA GLU A 40 -0.92 2.47 -1.85
C GLU A 40 0.25 3.22 -1.21
N ASN A 41 0.15 4.54 -1.07
CA ASN A 41 1.15 5.36 -0.40
C ASN A 41 1.31 4.98 1.08
N ALA A 42 0.22 4.68 1.78
CA ALA A 42 0.27 4.19 3.16
C ALA A 42 1.04 2.87 3.27
N ARG A 43 0.77 1.91 2.38
CA ARG A 43 1.52 0.63 2.32
C ARG A 43 3.00 0.86 2.04
N LYS A 44 3.33 1.73 1.07
CA LYS A 44 4.71 2.11 0.76
C LYS A 44 5.40 2.75 1.96
N SER A 45 4.74 3.68 2.64
CA SER A 45 5.26 4.35 3.85
C SER A 45 5.56 3.35 4.97
N SER A 46 4.65 2.41 5.25
CA SER A 46 4.91 1.34 6.23
C SER A 46 6.09 0.46 5.84
N CYS A 47 6.19 0.04 4.57
CA CYS A 47 7.31 -0.74 4.07
C CYS A 47 8.64 0.01 4.20
N GLN A 48 8.68 1.28 3.80
CA GLN A 48 9.88 2.13 3.93
C GLN A 48 10.28 2.30 5.39
N SER A 49 9.33 2.48 6.31
CA SER A 49 9.59 2.56 7.75
C SER A 49 10.22 1.26 8.27
N ASN A 50 9.68 0.10 7.89
CA ASN A 50 10.23 -1.20 8.28
C ASN A 50 11.65 -1.41 7.74
N LEU A 51 11.89 -1.08 6.47
CA LEU A 51 13.23 -1.17 5.86
C LEU A 51 14.22 -0.23 6.55
N LYS A 52 13.81 1.00 6.88
CA LYS A 52 14.64 1.94 7.62
C LYS A 52 15.01 1.39 8.99
N GLN A 53 14.05 0.78 9.71
CA GLN A 53 14.31 0.15 11.01
C GLN A 53 15.31 -1.02 10.89
N LEU A 54 15.16 -1.88 9.88
CA LEU A 54 16.11 -2.96 9.61
C LEU A 54 17.51 -2.43 9.25
N ALA A 55 17.59 -1.45 8.36
CA ALA A 55 18.86 -0.85 7.95
C ALA A 55 19.59 -0.21 9.13
N MET A 56 18.87 0.49 10.02
CA MET A 56 19.43 1.02 11.26
C MET A 56 19.95 -0.10 12.16
N GLY A 57 19.19 -1.19 12.34
CA GLY A 57 19.64 -2.33 13.16
C GLY A 57 20.89 -3.02 12.59
N ILE A 58 20.96 -3.16 11.26
CA ILE A 58 22.15 -3.70 10.58
C ILE A 58 23.36 -2.78 10.77
N LEU A 59 23.16 -1.47 10.65
CA LEU A 59 24.24 -0.50 10.84
C LEU A 59 24.74 -0.49 12.28
N GLN A 60 23.84 -0.53 13.27
CA GLN A 60 24.21 -0.65 14.68
C GLN A 60 25.00 -1.94 14.94
N TYR A 61 24.57 -3.07 14.38
CA TYR A 61 25.32 -4.34 14.48
C TYR A 61 26.73 -4.21 13.91
N ALA A 62 26.89 -3.63 12.71
CA ALA A 62 28.19 -3.46 12.08
C ALA A 62 29.11 -2.55 12.91
N GLN A 63 28.56 -1.48 13.50
CA GLN A 63 29.31 -0.59 14.40
C GLN A 63 29.82 -1.33 15.64
N ASP A 64 29.04 -2.26 16.19
CA ASP A 64 29.40 -3.04 17.36
C ASP A 64 30.34 -4.22 17.05
N TYR A 65 30.47 -4.63 15.77
CA TYR A 65 31.16 -5.86 15.36
C TYR A 65 32.22 -5.62 14.25
N ASP A 66 33.20 -4.77 14.53
CA ASP A 66 34.35 -4.47 13.65
C ASP A 66 33.96 -4.16 12.18
N GLU A 67 32.87 -3.41 11.99
CA GLU A 67 32.32 -3.03 10.68
C GLU A 67 31.87 -4.21 9.81
N ARG A 68 31.66 -5.40 10.41
CA ARG A 68 31.18 -6.59 9.70
C ARG A 68 29.65 -6.59 9.62
N PHE A 69 29.14 -6.69 8.39
CA PHE A 69 27.72 -6.89 8.14
C PHE A 69 27.28 -8.33 8.47
N PRO A 70 26.00 -8.54 8.85
CA PRO A 70 25.48 -9.87 9.15
C PRO A 70 25.54 -10.79 7.92
N TYR A 71 25.94 -12.04 8.15
CA TYR A 71 26.11 -13.03 7.09
C TYR A 71 24.75 -13.47 6.51
N ALA A 72 24.54 -13.20 5.22
CA ALA A 72 23.37 -13.69 4.49
C ALA A 72 23.56 -15.18 4.15
N ASN A 73 22.96 -16.06 4.95
CA ASN A 73 23.06 -17.50 4.72
C ASN A 73 22.17 -17.94 3.54
N ARG A 74 22.78 -18.39 2.43
CA ARG A 74 22.08 -18.92 1.24
C ARG A 74 21.91 -20.45 1.28
N THR A 75 21.67 -21.04 2.44
CA THR A 75 21.65 -22.51 2.64
C THR A 75 20.55 -23.30 1.91
N GLY A 76 19.68 -22.66 1.13
CA GLY A 76 18.56 -23.33 0.44
C GLY A 76 18.60 -23.28 -1.09
N ILE A 77 19.57 -22.59 -1.70
CA ILE A 77 19.69 -22.51 -3.16
C ILE A 77 20.88 -23.38 -3.57
N PRO A 78 20.66 -24.51 -4.28
CA PRO A 78 21.76 -25.29 -4.82
C PRO A 78 22.66 -24.37 -5.66
N LEU A 79 23.99 -24.44 -5.53
CA LEU A 79 24.92 -23.69 -6.39
C LEU A 79 24.72 -24.00 -7.89
N SER A 80 24.04 -25.11 -8.21
CA SER A 80 23.63 -25.53 -9.54
C SER A 80 22.26 -25.02 -9.99
N SER A 81 21.47 -24.40 -9.10
CA SER A 81 20.18 -23.81 -9.47
C SER A 81 20.41 -22.40 -10.00
N PRO A 82 20.13 -22.12 -11.28
CA PRO A 82 20.19 -20.75 -11.77
C PRO A 82 19.22 -19.89 -10.93
N PRO A 83 19.63 -18.69 -10.50
CA PRO A 83 18.76 -17.79 -9.76
C PRO A 83 17.49 -17.53 -10.58
N PRO A 84 16.30 -17.56 -9.96
CA PRO A 84 15.05 -17.22 -10.65
C PRO A 84 15.17 -15.80 -11.20
N GLY A 85 15.20 -15.67 -12.53
CA GLY A 85 15.41 -14.39 -13.22
C GLY A 85 16.68 -14.28 -14.04
N GLY A 86 17.50 -15.34 -14.14
CA GLY A 86 18.66 -15.37 -15.02
C GLY A 86 19.78 -14.44 -14.58
N PHE A 87 21.02 -14.87 -14.75
CA PHE A 87 22.14 -13.94 -14.67
C PHE A 87 22.03 -13.04 -15.92
N TRP A 88 21.48 -11.83 -15.78
CA TRP A 88 21.56 -10.77 -16.80
C TRP A 88 23.00 -10.34 -17.16
N TYR A 89 24.00 -11.11 -16.70
CA TYR A 89 25.45 -10.94 -16.85
C TYR A 89 26.16 -12.22 -17.32
N GLN A 90 25.43 -13.21 -17.85
CA GLN A 90 26.04 -14.49 -18.28
C GLN A 90 25.71 -14.82 -19.73
N GLU A 91 25.88 -13.88 -20.66
CA GLU A 91 26.18 -14.22 -22.06
C GLU A 91 27.13 -13.18 -22.67
N GLY A 92 28.39 -13.60 -22.81
CA GLY A 92 29.45 -12.93 -23.56
C GLY A 92 30.54 -13.96 -23.80
N GLY A 93 30.47 -14.62 -24.95
CA GLY A 93 31.11 -15.91 -25.23
C GLY A 93 32.63 -15.90 -25.44
N SER A 94 33.16 -17.12 -25.35
CA SER A 94 34.27 -17.73 -26.11
C SER A 94 35.37 -16.80 -26.68
N GLY A 95 36.60 -16.98 -26.20
CA GLY A 95 37.77 -16.39 -26.85
C GLY A 95 39.12 -16.73 -26.22
N SER A 96 39.42 -18.02 -26.05
CA SER A 96 40.75 -18.67 -26.26
C SER A 96 40.74 -20.09 -25.74
#